data_AF-A0A7X4H5G3-F1
#
_entry.id   AF-A0A7X4H5G3-F1
#
_cell.length_a   1.000
_cell.length_b   1.000
_cell.length_c   1.000
_cell.angle_alpha   90.00
_cell.angle_beta   90.00
_cell.angle_gamma   90.00
#
_symmetry.space_group_name_H-M   'P 1'
#
loop_
_entity.id
_entity.type
_entity.pdbx_description
1 polymer ?
#
loop_
_entity_poly.entity_id
_entity_poly.type
_entity_poly.pdbx_seq_one_letter_code
_entity_poly.pdbx_strand_id
1 'polypeptide(L)'
;APAGTPGASAAPGADATGDAAPLPPPSSAAQHLYASAKNDILQVRSLLKSGRTQSSVGSGFLIGTSNLVVTNYHVVSQFALDPDTYVGEWVDTGGQRGNVELLAVDVLHDLAVLRVSRNGTGFFKMPPQLARLTQGQYLYSMGNPLDLGFAISEGAYNGVIARSFYDQLMFTGPINSGMSGGPSVTADGSVAGINVSKRLDGELVSFLVPARYAQDILNKVETEQKAPTDFTAVVAGQLLAHQSAMVNQLLSSPLSLKPMGPYQVPVRESEQMRCWGRSNVKADKPFTVDDASCAMESAIFVSGSLQTGQIAIRHQFLRSAGLDKLRFAQLASASFRNEHFGSNKDARLTGPNCTEDFVKNKNLPLRAVLCVRAYRKFAGLYDFALLTASTDQGLMSLQSRLDARGVSYENGLRLSRVFLDSLSLKPTVEAAKKGGAK
;
A
#
# COMPACT_ATOMS: atom_id res chain seq x y z
N ALA A 1 -45.00 -72.65 10.58
CA ALA A 1 -43.58 -72.99 10.45
C ALA A 1 -42.75 -71.72 10.50
N PRO A 2 -41.90 -71.52 11.51
CA PRO A 2 -40.79 -70.58 11.41
C PRO A 2 -39.45 -71.32 11.49
N ALA A 3 -38.62 -71.12 10.48
CA ALA A 3 -37.16 -71.18 10.56
C ALA A 3 -36.72 -69.71 10.72
N GLY A 4 -35.77 -69.31 11.55
CA GLY A 4 -34.65 -69.98 12.19
C GLY A 4 -33.46 -69.05 12.02
N THR A 5 -32.83 -68.60 13.11
CA THR A 5 -31.35 -68.42 13.22
C THR A 5 -30.98 -67.92 14.63
N PRO A 6 -29.98 -68.56 15.28
CA PRO A 6 -29.45 -68.16 16.58
C PRO A 6 -28.07 -67.47 16.46
N GLY A 7 -27.66 -66.83 17.57
CA GLY A 7 -26.25 -66.76 17.95
C GLY A 7 -25.59 -65.38 17.87
N ALA A 8 -25.85 -64.53 18.86
CA ALA A 8 -24.96 -63.42 19.17
C ALA A 8 -23.72 -63.96 19.89
N SER A 9 -22.55 -63.84 19.24
CA SER A 9 -21.23 -64.08 19.81
C SER A 9 -20.63 -62.73 20.18
N ALA A 10 -20.33 -62.55 21.46
CA ALA A 10 -19.53 -61.43 21.96
C ALA A 10 -18.06 -61.85 22.05
N ALA A 11 -17.16 -60.97 21.60
CA ALA A 11 -15.75 -60.93 22.00
C ALA A 11 -15.20 -59.51 21.72
N PRO A 12 -14.07 -59.10 22.31
CA PRO A 12 -14.02 -58.18 23.44
C PRO A 12 -13.60 -56.76 23.04
N GLY A 13 -13.82 -55.81 23.95
CA GLY A 13 -13.36 -54.43 23.83
C GLY A 13 -11.85 -54.37 23.61
N ALA A 14 -11.46 -53.77 22.49
CA ALA A 14 -10.10 -53.28 22.30
C ALA A 14 -10.01 -51.95 23.06
N ASP A 15 -9.26 -51.97 24.15
CA ASP A 15 -8.73 -50.78 24.81
C ASP A 15 -7.98 -49.94 23.77
N ALA A 16 -8.61 -48.84 23.36
CA ALA A 16 -7.93 -47.72 22.74
C ALA A 16 -7.60 -46.72 23.84
N THR A 17 -6.66 -47.07 24.72
CA THR A 17 -5.87 -46.09 25.47
C THR A 17 -4.94 -45.38 24.48
N GLY A 18 -5.53 -44.58 23.61
CA GLY A 18 -4.80 -43.50 22.95
C GLY A 18 -4.61 -42.42 23.99
N ASP A 19 -3.38 -42.31 24.51
CA ASP A 19 -2.87 -41.08 25.15
C ASP A 19 -2.96 -39.93 24.13
N ALA A 20 -4.16 -39.42 23.93
CA ALA A 20 -4.34 -38.08 23.41
C ALA A 20 -4.10 -37.16 24.60
N ALA A 21 -2.87 -36.67 24.73
CA ALA A 21 -2.58 -35.56 25.63
C ALA A 21 -3.68 -34.49 25.41
N PRO A 22 -4.41 -34.06 26.46
CA PRO A 22 -5.49 -33.12 26.28
C PRO A 22 -4.92 -31.85 25.65
N LEU A 23 -5.45 -31.49 24.49
CA LEU A 23 -5.11 -30.22 23.87
C LEU A 23 -5.37 -29.10 24.90
N PRO A 24 -4.45 -28.15 25.08
CA PRO A 24 -4.70 -27.01 25.96
C PRO A 24 -6.00 -26.33 25.52
N PRO A 25 -6.88 -25.93 26.46
CA PRO A 25 -8.14 -25.29 26.11
C PRO A 25 -7.85 -23.99 25.33
N PRO A 26 -8.53 -23.74 24.19
CA PRO A 26 -8.32 -22.48 23.47
C PRO A 26 -8.76 -21.27 24.33
N SER A 27 -8.02 -20.16 24.17
CA SER A 27 -8.21 -18.81 24.74
C SER A 27 -7.66 -18.45 26.13
N SER A 28 -7.01 -19.35 26.89
CA SER A 28 -6.37 -18.92 28.16
C SER A 28 -5.32 -17.81 27.93
N ALA A 29 -4.55 -17.94 26.84
CA ALA A 29 -3.61 -16.90 26.40
C ALA A 29 -4.33 -15.58 26.09
N ALA A 30 -5.39 -15.60 25.28
CA ALA A 30 -6.14 -14.39 24.95
C ALA A 30 -6.72 -13.70 26.21
N GLN A 31 -7.27 -14.47 27.15
CA GLN A 31 -7.80 -13.93 28.41
C GLN A 31 -6.70 -13.32 29.28
N HIS A 32 -5.57 -14.01 29.43
CA HIS A 32 -4.42 -13.52 30.20
C HIS A 32 -3.81 -12.26 29.57
N LEU A 33 -3.63 -12.26 28.24
CA LEU A 33 -3.15 -11.11 27.49
C LEU A 33 -4.12 -9.94 27.63
N TYR A 34 -5.42 -10.15 27.46
CA TYR A 34 -6.43 -9.10 27.61
C TYR A 34 -6.38 -8.46 29.01
N ALA A 35 -6.36 -9.29 30.06
CA ALA A 35 -6.34 -8.82 31.44
C ALA A 35 -5.07 -8.00 31.77
N SER A 36 -3.94 -8.40 31.20
CA SER A 36 -2.63 -7.78 31.45
C SER A 36 -2.37 -6.55 30.59
N ALA A 37 -2.88 -6.54 29.35
CA ALA A 37 -2.59 -5.51 28.34
C ALA A 37 -3.53 -4.30 28.38
N LYS A 38 -4.77 -4.47 28.86
CA LYS A 38 -5.83 -3.45 28.73
C LYS A 38 -5.47 -2.06 29.25
N ASN A 39 -4.55 -1.98 30.21
CA ASN A 39 -4.14 -0.71 30.83
C ASN A 39 -3.06 0.02 30.03
N ASP A 40 -2.40 -0.67 29.11
CA ASP A 40 -1.31 -0.13 28.28
C ASP A 40 -1.76 0.19 26.85
N ILE A 41 -2.99 -0.16 26.49
CA ILE A 41 -3.59 0.17 25.19
C ILE A 41 -4.38 1.45 25.33
N LEU A 42 -4.15 2.36 24.38
CA LEU A 42 -4.77 3.65 24.29
C LEU A 42 -5.49 3.78 22.96
N GLN A 43 -6.60 4.51 22.97
CA GLN A 43 -7.13 5.07 21.76
C GLN A 43 -6.40 6.38 21.45
N VAL A 44 -6.04 6.58 20.19
CA VAL A 44 -5.42 7.80 19.69
C VAL A 44 -6.42 8.49 18.77
N ARG A 45 -6.76 9.74 19.10
CA ARG A 45 -7.74 10.55 18.39
C ARG A 45 -7.09 11.79 17.81
N SER A 46 -7.48 12.15 16.59
CA SER A 46 -7.23 13.47 16.01
C SER A 46 -8.50 14.30 16.12
N LEU A 47 -8.42 15.46 16.75
CA LEU A 47 -9.55 16.35 17.00
C LEU A 47 -9.36 17.68 16.28
N LEU A 48 -10.46 18.26 15.76
CA LEU A 48 -10.45 19.64 15.28
C LEU A 48 -10.25 20.62 16.44
N LYS A 49 -9.33 21.58 16.32
CA LYS A 49 -9.09 22.58 17.38
C LYS A 49 -10.30 23.48 17.64
N SER A 50 -11.11 23.79 16.62
CA SER A 50 -12.24 24.72 16.73
C SER A 50 -13.40 24.22 17.59
N GLY A 51 -13.59 22.90 17.68
CA GLY A 51 -14.74 22.30 18.39
C GLY A 51 -14.45 20.97 19.09
N ARG A 52 -13.19 20.53 19.10
CA ARG A 52 -12.74 19.22 19.62
C ARG A 52 -13.50 18.01 19.04
N THR A 53 -14.09 18.16 17.86
CA THR A 53 -14.78 17.07 17.16
C THR A 53 -13.77 16.08 16.61
N GLN A 54 -14.05 14.78 16.78
CA GLN A 54 -13.21 13.71 16.26
C GLN A 54 -13.16 13.72 14.74
N SER A 55 -11.94 13.75 14.19
CA SER A 55 -11.69 13.67 12.75
C SER A 55 -11.03 12.35 12.34
N SER A 56 -10.26 11.72 13.23
CA SER A 56 -9.67 10.40 13.00
C SER A 56 -9.50 9.68 14.33
N VAL A 57 -9.50 8.35 14.29
CA VAL A 57 -9.36 7.49 15.46
C VAL A 57 -8.60 6.23 15.08
N GLY A 58 -7.72 5.82 15.99
CA GLY A 58 -6.97 4.57 15.94
C GLY A 58 -6.60 4.12 17.35
N SER A 59 -5.71 3.16 17.42
CA SER A 59 -5.14 2.62 18.64
C SER A 59 -3.65 2.95 18.73
N GLY A 60 -3.13 2.93 19.94
CA GLY A 60 -1.70 2.93 20.24
C GLY A 60 -1.47 2.16 21.53
N PHE A 61 -0.21 1.90 21.86
CA PHE A 61 0.13 1.18 23.07
C PHE A 61 1.41 1.69 23.69
N LEU A 62 1.47 1.69 25.02
CA LEU A 62 2.62 2.11 25.82
C LEU A 62 3.71 1.06 25.79
N ILE A 63 4.95 1.49 25.67
CA ILE A 63 6.12 0.60 25.64
C ILE A 63 6.82 0.59 27.00
N GLY A 64 6.96 -0.60 27.58
CA GLY A 64 7.60 -0.81 28.86
C GLY A 64 6.95 0.02 29.97
N THR A 65 7.78 0.61 30.83
CA THR A 65 7.36 1.54 31.88
C THR A 65 7.51 3.00 31.48
N SER A 66 7.77 3.26 30.19
CA SER A 66 7.92 4.61 29.65
C SER A 66 6.55 5.28 29.42
N ASN A 67 6.59 6.54 29.02
CA ASN A 67 5.43 7.30 28.55
C ASN A 67 5.35 7.38 27.02
N LEU A 68 6.08 6.51 26.32
CA LEU A 68 6.10 6.44 24.87
C LEU A 68 5.01 5.51 24.36
N VAL A 69 4.30 5.96 23.35
CA VAL A 69 3.21 5.24 22.69
C VAL A 69 3.57 5.01 21.23
N VAL A 70 3.51 3.76 20.79
CA VAL A 70 3.61 3.41 19.36
C VAL A 70 2.21 3.39 18.75
N THR A 71 2.07 3.96 17.56
CA THR A 71 0.83 3.93 16.75
C THR A 71 1.18 4.00 15.26
N ASN A 72 0.17 4.06 14.38
CA ASN A 72 0.40 4.28 12.96
C ASN A 72 0.53 5.76 12.61
N TYR A 73 1.34 6.05 11.59
CA TYR A 73 1.46 7.39 11.01
C TYR A 73 0.10 7.90 10.51
N HIS A 74 -0.69 7.07 9.83
CA HIS A 74 -1.94 7.52 9.25
C HIS A 74 -2.98 7.97 10.29
N VAL A 75 -2.88 7.47 11.53
CA VAL A 75 -3.73 7.87 12.67
C VAL A 75 -3.38 9.28 13.12
N VAL A 76 -2.10 9.66 13.04
CA VAL A 76 -1.57 10.94 13.53
C VAL A 76 -1.35 11.99 12.43
N SER A 77 -1.43 11.57 11.16
CA SER A 77 -1.08 12.38 9.98
C SER A 77 -1.72 13.76 9.93
N GLN A 78 -2.95 13.89 10.43
CA GLN A 78 -3.66 15.17 10.45
C GLN A 78 -2.98 16.19 11.36
N PHE A 79 -2.72 15.87 12.64
CA PHE A 79 -2.05 16.81 13.53
C PHE A 79 -0.52 16.85 13.32
N ALA A 80 0.04 15.89 12.59
CA ALA A 80 1.43 15.96 12.10
C ALA A 80 1.60 16.99 10.98
N LEU A 81 0.69 17.04 10.01
CA LEU A 81 0.80 17.88 8.81
C LEU A 81 -0.02 19.18 8.86
N ASP A 82 -1.01 19.25 9.75
CA ASP A 82 -1.91 20.38 9.96
C ASP A 82 -2.04 20.72 11.46
N PRO A 83 -0.92 20.97 12.17
CA PRO A 83 -0.93 21.19 13.62
C PRO A 83 -1.74 22.43 14.03
N ASP A 84 -2.00 23.39 13.13
CA ASP A 84 -2.86 24.55 13.40
C ASP A 84 -4.36 24.24 13.36
N THR A 85 -4.74 23.12 12.73
CA THR A 85 -6.14 22.71 12.57
C THR A 85 -6.50 21.57 13.51
N TYR A 86 -5.57 20.64 13.74
CA TYR A 86 -5.80 19.43 14.51
C TYR A 86 -4.94 19.35 15.77
N VAL A 87 -5.43 18.63 16.77
CA VAL A 87 -4.70 18.27 17.99
C VAL A 87 -4.92 16.79 18.30
N GLY A 88 -3.90 16.13 18.83
CA GLY A 88 -4.00 14.73 19.23
C GLY A 88 -4.42 14.55 20.69
N GLU A 89 -5.25 13.54 20.95
CA GLU A 89 -5.73 13.14 22.28
C GLU A 89 -5.54 11.62 22.45
N TRP A 90 -5.13 11.18 23.63
CA TRP A 90 -5.19 9.78 24.04
C TRP A 90 -6.39 9.55 24.95
N VAL A 91 -7.00 8.36 24.87
CA VAL A 91 -8.05 7.90 25.78
C VAL A 91 -7.73 6.48 26.23
N ASP A 92 -7.75 6.21 27.53
CA ASP A 92 -7.54 4.85 28.06
C ASP A 92 -8.86 4.05 28.15
N THR A 93 -8.74 2.78 28.54
CA THR A 93 -9.89 1.87 28.67
C THR A 93 -10.83 2.23 29.83
N GLY A 94 -10.40 3.09 30.76
CA GLY A 94 -11.22 3.65 31.83
C GLY A 94 -11.86 5.00 31.49
N GLY A 95 -11.59 5.55 30.30
CA GLY A 95 -12.09 6.85 29.84
C GLY A 95 -11.28 8.06 30.30
N GLN A 96 -10.12 7.87 30.94
CA GLN A 96 -9.20 8.98 31.17
C GLN A 96 -8.61 9.43 29.84
N ARG A 97 -8.32 10.73 29.74
CA ARG A 97 -7.85 11.34 28.50
C ARG A 97 -6.81 12.42 28.75
N GLY A 98 -6.00 12.68 27.74
CA GLY A 98 -5.02 13.75 27.76
C GLY A 98 -4.47 14.05 26.38
N ASN A 99 -3.67 15.12 26.27
CA ASN A 99 -3.02 15.46 25.02
C ASN A 99 -1.87 14.49 24.72
N VAL A 100 -1.55 14.35 23.43
CA VAL A 100 -0.36 13.64 22.96
C VAL A 100 0.65 14.63 22.39
N GLU A 101 1.94 14.33 22.55
CA GLU A 101 3.02 15.00 21.85
C GLU A 101 3.59 14.06 20.78
N LEU A 102 3.68 14.52 19.53
CA LEU A 102 4.28 13.73 18.46
C LEU A 102 5.80 13.85 18.53
N LEU A 103 6.51 12.72 18.60
CA LEU A 103 7.97 12.69 18.71
C LEU A 103 8.65 12.31 17.42
N ALA A 104 8.12 11.31 16.71
CA ALA A 104 8.68 10.82 15.46
C ALA A 104 7.60 10.25 14.56
N VAL A 105 7.87 10.28 13.25
CA VAL A 105 7.05 9.64 12.21
C VAL A 105 7.93 8.87 11.25
N ASP A 106 7.42 7.74 10.79
CA ASP A 106 7.91 6.95 9.68
C ASP A 106 6.75 6.68 8.72
N VAL A 107 6.70 7.44 7.65
CA VAL A 107 5.64 7.41 6.64
C VAL A 107 5.78 6.19 5.74
N LEU A 108 6.98 5.64 5.61
CA LEU A 108 7.28 4.51 4.73
C LEU A 108 6.72 3.21 5.31
N HIS A 109 6.80 3.07 6.63
CA HIS A 109 6.31 1.90 7.38
C HIS A 109 4.99 2.17 8.12
N ASP A 110 4.39 3.35 7.94
CA ASP A 110 3.15 3.77 8.61
C ASP A 110 3.23 3.71 10.14
N LEU A 111 4.28 4.29 10.73
CA LEU A 111 4.51 4.31 12.18
C LEU A 111 4.68 5.73 12.72
N ALA A 112 4.30 5.92 13.98
CA ALA A 112 4.58 7.12 14.74
C ALA A 112 4.84 6.79 16.21
N VAL A 113 5.64 7.63 16.86
CA VAL A 113 5.88 7.59 18.29
C VAL A 113 5.33 8.86 18.92
N LEU A 114 4.49 8.68 19.93
CA LEU A 114 3.90 9.74 20.73
C LEU A 114 4.43 9.69 22.15
N ARG A 115 4.34 10.81 22.85
CA ARG A 115 4.52 10.91 24.30
C ARG A 115 3.22 11.38 24.95
N VAL A 116 2.90 10.78 26.09
CA VAL A 116 1.68 11.05 26.86
C VAL A 116 1.99 11.34 28.31
N SER A 117 1.02 11.88 29.04
CA SER A 117 1.13 12.18 30.48
C SER A 117 0.77 10.98 31.37
N ARG A 118 1.21 9.78 30.99
CA ARG A 118 1.08 8.55 31.80
C ARG A 118 2.17 7.54 31.41
N ASN A 119 2.46 6.61 32.32
CA ASN A 119 3.45 5.56 32.09
C ASN A 119 2.76 4.22 31.83
N GLY A 120 3.41 3.36 31.05
CA GLY A 120 3.01 1.96 30.87
C GLY A 120 3.23 1.13 32.14
N THR A 121 2.51 0.01 32.23
CA THR A 121 2.64 -0.97 33.31
C THR A 121 3.85 -1.89 33.14
N GLY A 122 4.50 -1.86 31.97
CA GLY A 122 5.60 -2.76 31.62
C GLY A 122 5.18 -3.99 30.82
N PHE A 123 3.94 -4.07 30.36
CA PHE A 123 3.42 -5.24 29.66
C PHE A 123 4.01 -5.40 28.27
N PHE A 124 3.83 -4.41 27.38
CA PHE A 124 4.39 -4.48 26.05
C PHE A 124 5.88 -4.16 26.07
N LYS A 125 6.69 -5.17 25.76
CA LYS A 125 8.14 -5.04 25.69
C LYS A 125 8.58 -4.99 24.23
N MET A 126 9.57 -4.15 23.95
CA MET A 126 10.28 -4.13 22.69
C MET A 126 11.73 -4.58 22.95
N PRO A 127 11.99 -5.89 23.05
CA PRO A 127 13.34 -6.37 23.36
C PRO A 127 14.32 -6.03 22.22
N PRO A 128 15.64 -5.87 22.50
CA PRO A 128 16.65 -5.66 21.47
C PRO A 128 16.62 -6.74 20.38
N GLN A 129 16.43 -8.00 20.80
CA GLN A 129 16.26 -9.13 19.90
C GLN A 129 14.78 -9.48 19.81
N LEU A 130 14.18 -9.29 18.62
CA LEU A 130 12.80 -9.69 18.37
C LEU A 130 12.67 -11.19 18.19
N ALA A 131 11.56 -11.75 18.67
CA ALA A 131 11.25 -13.15 18.49
C ALA A 131 11.07 -13.48 17.01
N ARG A 132 11.66 -14.59 16.56
CA ARG A 132 11.46 -15.09 15.20
C ARG A 132 10.07 -15.73 15.12
N LEU A 133 9.24 -15.21 14.22
CA LEU A 133 7.91 -15.76 13.97
C LEU A 133 8.00 -16.98 13.04
N THR A 134 7.16 -17.98 13.31
CA THR A 134 7.00 -19.16 12.46
C THR A 134 5.63 -19.12 11.79
N GLN A 135 5.54 -19.41 10.48
CA GLN A 135 4.24 -19.47 9.80
C GLN A 135 3.30 -20.47 10.50
N GLY A 136 2.02 -20.10 10.64
CA GLY A 136 1.02 -20.83 11.43
C GLY A 136 1.00 -20.46 12.92
N GLN A 137 1.98 -19.72 13.43
CA GLN A 137 2.00 -19.26 14.82
C GLN A 137 0.84 -18.30 15.10
N TYR A 138 0.14 -18.52 16.21
CA TYR A 138 -0.90 -17.60 16.68
C TYR A 138 -0.32 -16.26 17.13
N LEU A 139 -0.96 -15.19 16.67
CA LEU A 139 -0.78 -13.84 17.13
C LEU A 139 -2.11 -13.30 17.67
N TYR A 140 -1.99 -12.37 18.60
CA TYR A 140 -3.09 -11.72 19.30
C TYR A 140 -3.02 -10.22 19.02
N SER A 141 -3.87 -9.78 18.10
CA SER A 141 -4.05 -8.39 17.71
C SER A 141 -4.98 -7.69 18.69
N MET A 142 -4.62 -6.50 19.12
CA MET A 142 -5.33 -5.75 20.16
C MET A 142 -5.57 -4.31 19.73
N GLY A 143 -6.72 -3.74 20.11
CA GLY A 143 -7.04 -2.34 19.80
C GLY A 143 -8.46 -1.95 20.19
N ASN A 144 -8.90 -0.77 19.78
CA ASN A 144 -10.23 -0.24 20.03
C ASN A 144 -11.01 -0.10 18.71
N PRO A 145 -11.67 -1.17 18.22
CA PRO A 145 -12.46 -1.12 17.00
C PRO A 145 -13.64 -0.17 17.14
N LEU A 146 -13.84 0.69 16.12
CA LEU A 146 -15.04 1.52 15.94
C LEU A 146 -15.45 2.39 17.15
N ASP A 147 -14.51 2.68 18.06
CA ASP A 147 -14.80 3.38 19.34
C ASP A 147 -15.78 2.61 20.26
N LEU A 148 -15.87 1.29 20.10
CA LEU A 148 -16.77 0.42 20.86
C LEU A 148 -16.16 -0.09 22.17
N GLY A 149 -14.83 -0.04 22.30
CA GLY A 149 -14.10 -0.53 23.45
C GLY A 149 -12.93 -1.44 23.08
N PHE A 150 -12.15 -1.82 24.09
CA PHE A 150 -10.97 -2.66 23.90
C PHE A 150 -11.34 -4.09 23.45
N ALA A 151 -10.76 -4.52 22.32
CA ALA A 151 -10.95 -5.83 21.73
C ALA A 151 -9.61 -6.53 21.48
N ILE A 152 -9.67 -7.87 21.55
CA ILE A 152 -8.59 -8.77 21.18
C ILE A 152 -9.06 -9.68 20.04
N SER A 153 -8.21 -9.87 19.05
CA SER A 153 -8.42 -10.71 17.87
C SER A 153 -7.27 -11.71 17.77
N GLU A 154 -7.60 -12.99 17.68
CA GLU A 154 -6.65 -14.07 17.46
C GLU A 154 -6.61 -14.47 15.98
N GLY A 155 -5.43 -14.83 15.48
CA GLY A 155 -5.24 -15.34 14.13
C GLY A 155 -3.83 -15.87 13.89
N ALA A 156 -3.56 -16.43 12.71
CA ALA A 156 -2.25 -17.00 12.40
C ALA A 156 -1.38 -16.01 11.62
N TYR A 157 -0.07 -16.02 11.94
CA TYR A 157 0.95 -15.42 11.09
C TYR A 157 1.21 -16.29 9.87
N ASN A 158 1.14 -15.71 8.66
CA ASN A 158 1.26 -16.44 7.39
C ASN A 158 2.51 -16.07 6.58
N GLY A 159 3.46 -15.35 7.19
CA GLY A 159 4.72 -14.99 6.54
C GLY A 159 4.82 -13.51 6.16
N VAL A 160 5.97 -13.16 5.57
CA VAL A 160 6.21 -11.83 5.03
C VAL A 160 5.68 -11.76 3.61
N ILE A 161 5.02 -10.65 3.26
CA ILE A 161 4.57 -10.40 1.89
C ILE A 161 5.80 -10.12 1.01
N ALA A 162 6.11 -11.03 0.10
CA ALA A 162 7.24 -10.87 -0.82
C ALA A 162 7.10 -9.67 -1.79
N ARG A 163 5.88 -9.19 -2.02
CA ARG A 163 5.53 -8.26 -3.11
C ARG A 163 5.47 -6.79 -2.70
N SER A 164 5.59 -6.48 -1.41
CA SER A 164 5.59 -5.11 -0.92
C SER A 164 6.98 -4.50 -1.05
N PHE A 165 7.08 -3.19 -1.29
CA PHE A 165 8.38 -2.50 -1.28
C PHE A 165 9.02 -2.53 0.12
N TYR A 166 8.20 -2.57 1.16
CA TYR A 166 8.60 -2.71 2.55
C TYR A 166 7.95 -3.95 3.16
N ASP A 167 8.70 -4.73 3.92
CA ASP A 167 8.20 -5.93 4.57
C ASP A 167 6.90 -5.67 5.35
N GLN A 168 5.92 -6.54 5.17
CA GLN A 168 4.68 -6.56 5.94
C GLN A 168 4.37 -8.00 6.32
N LEU A 169 3.82 -8.21 7.51
CA LEU A 169 3.42 -9.53 7.98
C LEU A 169 1.97 -9.79 7.58
N MET A 170 1.71 -10.97 7.02
CA MET A 170 0.36 -11.44 6.76
C MET A 170 -0.23 -12.08 8.01
N PHE A 171 -1.44 -11.67 8.39
CA PHE A 171 -2.17 -12.13 9.56
C PHE A 171 -3.61 -12.49 9.17
N THR A 172 -4.11 -13.62 9.66
CA THR A 172 -5.47 -14.10 9.32
C THR A 172 -6.52 -13.90 10.43
N GLY A 173 -6.27 -12.98 11.36
CA GLY A 173 -7.30 -12.52 12.31
C GLY A 173 -7.95 -11.20 11.88
N PRO A 174 -9.18 -10.92 12.32
CA PRO A 174 -9.88 -9.68 11.96
C PRO A 174 -9.21 -8.43 12.55
N ILE A 175 -8.79 -7.52 11.67
CA ILE A 175 -8.34 -6.17 12.05
C ILE A 175 -9.31 -5.14 11.48
N ASN A 176 -10.09 -4.52 12.37
CA ASN A 176 -11.12 -3.55 12.00
C ASN A 176 -10.62 -2.10 12.13
N SER A 177 -11.36 -1.18 11.50
CA SER A 177 -11.15 0.26 11.69
C SER A 177 -11.18 0.62 13.18
N GLY A 178 -10.21 1.42 13.63
CA GLY A 178 -9.98 1.75 15.05
C GLY A 178 -8.89 0.89 15.71
N MET A 179 -8.64 -0.34 15.24
CA MET A 179 -7.52 -1.17 15.74
C MET A 179 -6.15 -0.79 15.16
N SER A 180 -6.12 -0.02 14.06
CA SER A 180 -4.89 0.50 13.45
C SER A 180 -4.00 1.19 14.47
N GLY A 181 -2.72 0.81 14.51
CA GLY A 181 -1.72 1.31 15.44
C GLY A 181 -1.65 0.54 16.77
N GLY A 182 -2.61 -0.35 17.03
CA GLY A 182 -2.56 -1.28 18.16
C GLY A 182 -1.53 -2.40 17.93
N PRO A 183 -1.15 -3.13 19.01
CA PRO A 183 -0.14 -4.18 18.91
C PRO A 183 -0.75 -5.49 18.42
N SER A 184 0.08 -6.29 17.76
CA SER A 184 -0.08 -7.73 17.61
C SER A 184 1.05 -8.42 18.33
N VAL A 185 0.72 -9.32 19.26
CA VAL A 185 1.70 -9.99 20.14
C VAL A 185 1.64 -11.50 20.00
N THR A 186 2.73 -12.16 20.36
CA THR A 186 2.78 -13.61 20.57
C THR A 186 2.11 -13.98 21.90
N ALA A 187 1.87 -15.28 22.14
CA ALA A 187 1.18 -15.77 23.34
C ALA A 187 1.86 -15.38 24.68
N ASP A 188 3.15 -15.11 24.67
CA ASP A 188 3.97 -14.61 25.80
C ASP A 188 3.94 -13.07 25.95
N GLY A 189 3.22 -12.35 25.09
CA GLY A 189 3.08 -10.89 25.14
C GLY A 189 4.16 -10.10 24.41
N SER A 190 5.10 -10.77 23.73
CA SER A 190 6.13 -10.10 22.92
C SER A 190 5.53 -9.48 21.65
N VAL A 191 5.88 -8.22 21.34
CA VAL A 191 5.33 -7.52 20.17
C VAL A 191 5.89 -8.10 18.87
N ALA A 192 4.99 -8.63 18.03
CA ALA A 192 5.29 -9.19 16.72
C ALA A 192 5.11 -8.16 15.60
N GLY A 193 4.11 -7.28 15.73
CA GLY A 193 3.83 -6.24 14.76
C GLY A 193 2.78 -5.24 15.22
N ILE A 194 2.46 -4.29 14.34
CA ILE A 194 1.53 -3.19 14.58
C ILE A 194 0.41 -3.30 13.55
N ASN A 195 -0.83 -3.27 14.03
CA ASN A 195 -2.03 -3.49 13.23
C ASN A 195 -2.21 -2.39 12.17
N VAL A 196 -2.57 -2.77 10.94
CA VAL A 196 -2.95 -1.81 9.87
C VAL A 196 -4.31 -2.21 9.29
N SER A 197 -5.35 -1.43 9.55
CA SER A 197 -6.72 -1.69 9.10
C SER A 197 -7.07 -1.06 7.75
N LYS A 198 -6.17 -0.25 7.16
CA LYS A 198 -6.43 0.50 5.92
C LYS A 198 -6.17 -0.27 4.64
N ARG A 199 -5.56 -1.45 4.71
CA ARG A 199 -5.41 -2.35 3.55
C ARG A 199 -6.46 -3.44 3.63
N LEU A 200 -7.46 -3.34 2.75
CA LEU A 200 -8.53 -4.32 2.60
C LEU A 200 -8.25 -5.10 1.31
N ASP A 201 -7.29 -6.02 1.35
CA ASP A 201 -6.94 -6.85 0.19
C ASP A 201 -7.89 -8.07 0.05
N GLY A 202 -8.83 -8.22 0.99
CA GLY A 202 -9.86 -9.25 1.03
C GLY A 202 -10.38 -9.46 2.46
N GLU A 203 -11.37 -10.33 2.62
CA GLU A 203 -11.80 -10.81 3.94
C GLU A 203 -10.69 -11.68 4.56
N LEU A 204 -10.42 -11.51 5.86
CA LEU A 204 -9.43 -12.27 6.62
C LEU A 204 -7.98 -12.19 6.09
N VAL A 205 -7.67 -11.17 5.29
CA VAL A 205 -6.30 -10.82 4.89
C VAL A 205 -5.93 -9.51 5.56
N SER A 206 -5.36 -9.62 6.75
CA SER A 206 -4.93 -8.49 7.57
C SER A 206 -3.41 -8.32 7.50
N PHE A 207 -2.94 -7.09 7.73
CA PHE A 207 -1.53 -6.75 7.63
C PHE A 207 -1.01 -6.13 8.91
N LEU A 208 0.23 -6.50 9.24
CA LEU A 208 0.96 -5.91 10.35
C LEU A 208 2.24 -5.27 9.83
N VAL A 209 2.59 -4.11 10.38
CA VAL A 209 3.94 -3.56 10.30
C VAL A 209 4.84 -4.41 11.21
N PRO A 210 5.94 -4.99 10.70
CA PRO A 210 6.87 -5.75 11.54
C PRO A 210 7.39 -4.94 12.73
N ALA A 211 7.49 -5.56 13.91
CA ALA A 211 7.97 -4.89 15.12
C ALA A 211 9.37 -4.27 14.99
N ARG A 212 10.22 -4.77 14.09
CA ARG A 212 11.55 -4.20 13.83
C ARG A 212 11.51 -2.73 13.40
N TYR A 213 10.52 -2.33 12.60
CA TYR A 213 10.39 -0.94 12.20
C TYR A 213 9.93 -0.06 13.37
N ALA A 214 9.13 -0.59 14.28
CA ALA A 214 8.77 0.11 15.52
C ALA A 214 9.98 0.25 16.45
N GLN A 215 10.85 -0.77 16.52
CA GLN A 215 12.11 -0.68 17.24
C GLN A 215 13.03 0.40 16.63
N ASP A 216 13.16 0.46 15.30
CA ASP A 216 13.99 1.45 14.61
C ASP A 216 13.55 2.89 14.93
N ILE A 217 12.25 3.18 14.86
CA ILE A 217 11.73 4.52 15.17
C ILE A 217 11.81 4.86 16.66
N LEU A 218 11.68 3.88 17.57
CA LEU A 218 11.88 4.07 19.00
C LEU A 218 13.34 4.43 19.32
N ASN A 219 14.29 3.69 18.75
CA ASN A 219 15.73 3.98 18.88
C ASN A 219 16.07 5.39 18.36
N LYS A 220 15.43 5.81 17.27
CA LYS A 220 15.56 7.18 16.75
C LYS A 220 15.11 8.24 17.76
N VAL A 221 13.98 8.03 18.44
CA VAL A 221 13.49 8.95 19.48
C VAL A 221 14.45 9.04 20.67
N GLU A 222 15.01 7.91 21.10
CA GLU A 222 15.98 7.87 22.20
C GLU A 222 17.27 8.62 21.86
N THR A 223 17.72 8.54 20.60
CA THR A 223 18.95 9.20 20.14
C THR A 223 18.78 10.68 19.84
N GLU A 224 17.68 11.10 19.23
CA GLU A 224 17.47 12.49 18.80
C GLU A 224 17.03 13.41 19.95
N GLN A 225 16.52 12.85 21.08
CA GLN A 225 16.06 13.47 22.33
C GLN A 225 15.02 14.61 22.22
N LYS A 226 14.91 15.28 21.07
CA LYS A 226 14.02 16.41 20.80
C LYS A 226 13.17 16.14 19.57
N ALA A 227 11.86 16.31 19.72
CA ALA A 227 10.92 16.18 18.62
C ALA A 227 11.18 17.23 17.53
N PRO A 228 11.06 16.87 16.23
CA PRO A 228 11.08 17.83 15.13
C PRO A 228 10.00 18.90 15.31
N THR A 229 10.33 20.14 14.95
CA THR A 229 9.36 21.24 14.95
C THR A 229 8.49 21.26 13.70
N ASP A 230 8.98 20.69 12.59
CA ASP A 230 8.25 20.59 11.33
C ASP A 230 8.25 19.13 10.84
N PHE A 231 7.16 18.42 11.12
CA PHE A 231 6.96 17.07 10.62
C PHE A 231 6.75 17.03 9.10
N THR A 232 6.30 18.11 8.46
CA THR A 232 6.12 18.17 7.00
C THR A 232 7.46 17.99 6.29
N ALA A 233 8.52 18.63 6.77
CA ALA A 233 9.87 18.46 6.25
C ALA A 233 10.40 17.03 6.45
N VAL A 234 10.14 16.42 7.61
CA VAL A 234 10.52 15.01 7.89
C VAL A 234 9.83 14.06 6.91
N VAL A 235 8.52 14.23 6.72
CA VAL A 235 7.74 13.45 5.75
C VAL A 235 8.26 13.67 4.33
N ALA A 236 8.51 14.91 3.92
CA ALA A 236 9.04 15.24 2.60
C ALA A 236 10.35 14.50 2.31
N GLY A 237 11.28 14.50 3.28
CA GLY A 237 12.58 13.83 3.14
C GLY A 237 12.43 12.32 2.95
N GLN A 238 11.55 11.67 3.72
CA GLN A 238 11.29 10.23 3.58
C GLN A 238 10.68 9.90 2.22
N LEU A 239 9.70 10.69 1.75
CA LEU A 239 9.06 10.50 0.45
C LEU A 239 10.06 10.70 -0.71
N LEU A 240 10.93 11.71 -0.63
CA LEU A 240 11.98 11.96 -1.62
C LEU A 240 13.02 10.84 -1.66
N ALA A 241 13.41 10.30 -0.50
CA ALA A 241 14.32 9.16 -0.43
C ALA A 241 13.69 7.90 -1.05
N HIS A 242 12.43 7.60 -0.68
CA HIS A 242 11.70 6.46 -1.21
C HIS A 242 11.54 6.53 -2.74
N GLN A 243 11.07 7.66 -3.29
CA GLN A 243 10.87 7.76 -4.73
C GLN A 243 12.18 7.60 -5.51
N SER A 244 13.31 8.05 -4.97
CA SER A 244 14.63 7.84 -5.58
C SER A 244 14.99 6.35 -5.62
N ALA A 245 14.83 5.64 -4.50
CA ALA A 245 15.09 4.20 -4.43
C ALA A 245 14.18 3.42 -5.38
N MET A 246 12.88 3.74 -5.37
CA MET A 246 11.86 3.13 -6.24
C MET A 246 12.21 3.32 -7.73
N VAL A 247 12.51 4.54 -8.16
CA VAL A 247 12.81 4.84 -9.57
C VAL A 247 14.12 4.19 -10.00
N ASN A 248 15.16 4.23 -9.15
CA ASN A 248 16.42 3.57 -9.43
C ASN A 248 16.26 2.05 -9.57
N GLN A 249 15.47 1.43 -8.71
CA GLN A 249 15.17 0.00 -8.81
C GLN A 249 14.40 -0.32 -10.09
N LEU A 250 13.37 0.47 -10.43
CA LEU A 250 12.57 0.26 -11.64
C LEU A 250 13.43 0.38 -12.91
N LEU A 251 14.38 1.32 -12.93
CA LEU A 251 15.23 1.62 -14.07
C LEU A 251 16.60 0.92 -14.04
N SER A 252 16.83 0.02 -13.06
CA SER A 252 18.08 -0.75 -12.94
C SER A 252 18.32 -1.68 -14.15
N SER A 253 17.24 -2.10 -14.81
CA SER A 253 17.25 -2.88 -16.05
C SER A 253 16.37 -2.18 -17.10
N PRO A 254 16.57 -2.41 -18.41
CA PRO A 254 15.66 -1.92 -19.44
C PRO A 254 14.22 -2.40 -19.21
N LEU A 255 13.20 -1.57 -19.51
CA LEU A 255 11.79 -2.00 -19.44
C LEU A 255 11.55 -3.19 -20.38
N SER A 256 10.76 -4.16 -19.94
CA SER A 256 10.40 -5.30 -20.77
C SER A 256 9.43 -4.84 -21.86
N LEU A 257 9.53 -5.38 -23.06
CA LEU A 257 8.65 -4.99 -24.16
C LEU A 257 7.62 -6.08 -24.41
N LYS A 258 6.33 -5.69 -24.49
CA LYS A 258 5.25 -6.59 -24.91
C LYS A 258 4.71 -6.22 -26.29
N PRO A 259 4.40 -7.22 -27.13
CA PRO A 259 3.80 -6.97 -28.43
C PRO A 259 2.34 -6.52 -28.27
N MET A 260 1.94 -5.48 -29.00
CA MET A 260 0.57 -4.97 -29.01
C MET A 260 0.22 -4.53 -30.43
N GLY A 261 -0.35 -5.46 -31.22
CA GLY A 261 -0.52 -5.27 -32.67
C GLY A 261 0.84 -5.13 -33.38
N PRO A 262 1.05 -4.10 -34.22
CA PRO A 262 2.34 -3.82 -34.87
C PRO A 262 3.34 -3.13 -33.93
N TYR A 263 2.95 -2.77 -32.70
CA TYR A 263 3.78 -2.03 -31.76
C TYR A 263 4.44 -2.93 -30.72
N GLN A 264 5.48 -2.39 -30.09
CA GLN A 264 6.09 -2.85 -28.86
C GLN A 264 5.89 -1.80 -27.78
N VAL A 265 5.32 -2.23 -26.64
CA VAL A 265 5.00 -1.34 -25.53
C VAL A 265 5.82 -1.69 -24.30
N PRO A 266 6.34 -0.69 -23.56
CA PRO A 266 7.09 -0.92 -22.34
C PRO A 266 6.16 -1.37 -21.21
N VAL A 267 6.47 -2.50 -20.62
CA VAL A 267 5.88 -2.99 -19.39
C VAL A 267 7.00 -3.35 -18.40
N ARG A 268 6.64 -3.52 -17.14
CA ARG A 268 7.52 -4.17 -16.18
C ARG A 268 6.66 -5.06 -15.32
N GLU A 269 6.72 -6.36 -15.61
CA GLU A 269 6.21 -7.37 -14.70
C GLU A 269 7.32 -7.69 -13.72
N SER A 270 7.06 -7.38 -12.47
CA SER A 270 7.92 -7.77 -11.35
C SER A 270 7.01 -8.13 -10.19
N GLU A 271 7.58 -8.62 -9.09
CA GLU A 271 6.82 -8.83 -7.87
C GLU A 271 6.13 -7.56 -7.36
N GLN A 272 6.65 -6.37 -7.72
CA GLN A 272 6.19 -5.07 -7.23
C GLN A 272 5.21 -4.36 -8.20
N MET A 273 5.11 -4.80 -9.46
CA MET A 273 4.19 -4.22 -10.46
C MET A 273 3.46 -5.32 -11.24
N ARG A 274 2.12 -5.29 -11.16
CA ARG A 274 1.25 -6.27 -11.83
C ARG A 274 0.62 -5.68 -13.06
N CYS A 275 0.58 -6.47 -14.13
CA CYS A 275 -0.07 -6.12 -15.39
C CYS A 275 -1.34 -6.97 -15.60
N TRP A 276 -2.42 -6.31 -16.03
CA TRP A 276 -3.70 -6.93 -16.36
C TRP A 276 -4.07 -6.57 -17.80
N GLY A 277 -4.46 -7.59 -18.58
CA GLY A 277 -4.95 -7.42 -19.95
C GLY A 277 -6.46 -7.55 -20.00
N ARG A 278 -7.12 -6.71 -20.80
CA ARG A 278 -8.54 -6.87 -21.15
C ARG A 278 -8.70 -6.59 -22.63
N SER A 279 -9.67 -7.23 -23.27
CA SER A 279 -10.02 -6.91 -24.65
C SER A 279 -11.53 -6.95 -24.82
N ASN A 280 -12.05 -6.11 -25.70
CA ASN A 280 -13.47 -6.01 -25.97
C ASN A 280 -13.90 -6.68 -27.29
N VAL A 281 -13.14 -7.69 -27.75
CA VAL A 281 -13.44 -8.47 -28.96
C VAL A 281 -14.84 -9.08 -28.86
N LYS A 282 -15.83 -8.38 -29.39
CA LYS A 282 -17.16 -8.91 -29.69
C LYS A 282 -17.38 -8.72 -31.19
N ALA A 283 -17.94 -9.73 -31.84
CA ALA A 283 -18.08 -9.78 -33.29
C ALA A 283 -18.97 -8.67 -33.88
N ASP A 284 -19.78 -8.00 -33.05
CA ASP A 284 -20.76 -6.99 -33.44
C ASP A 284 -20.27 -5.54 -33.36
N LYS A 285 -19.04 -5.29 -32.88
CA LYS A 285 -18.52 -3.93 -32.73
C LYS A 285 -17.71 -3.46 -33.93
N PRO A 286 -17.86 -2.18 -34.36
CA PRO A 286 -17.14 -1.65 -35.53
C PRO A 286 -15.65 -1.33 -35.25
N PHE A 287 -15.17 -1.58 -34.03
CA PHE A 287 -13.77 -1.43 -33.62
C PHE A 287 -13.44 -2.37 -32.47
N THR A 288 -12.15 -2.63 -32.28
CA THR A 288 -11.60 -3.39 -31.15
C THR A 288 -10.67 -2.51 -30.32
N VAL A 289 -10.62 -2.78 -29.02
CA VAL A 289 -9.72 -2.17 -28.04
C VAL A 289 -9.10 -3.28 -27.22
N ASP A 290 -7.77 -3.36 -27.29
CA ASP A 290 -6.96 -4.15 -26.37
C ASP A 290 -6.37 -3.20 -25.32
N ASP A 291 -6.60 -3.49 -24.03
CA ASP A 291 -6.06 -2.76 -22.90
C ASP A 291 -4.99 -3.61 -22.20
N ALA A 292 -3.87 -2.98 -21.85
CA ALA A 292 -2.89 -3.51 -20.90
C ALA A 292 -2.64 -2.46 -19.82
N SER A 293 -2.83 -2.82 -18.56
CA SER A 293 -2.66 -1.92 -17.42
C SER A 293 -1.72 -2.53 -16.40
N CYS A 294 -0.57 -1.90 -16.19
CA CYS A 294 0.41 -2.25 -15.18
C CYS A 294 0.40 -1.21 -14.06
N ALA A 295 0.33 -1.63 -12.80
CA ALA A 295 0.41 -0.71 -11.67
C ALA A 295 1.17 -1.32 -10.51
N MET A 296 1.90 -0.46 -9.79
CA MET A 296 2.50 -0.85 -8.52
C MET A 296 1.41 -1.22 -7.50
N GLU A 297 1.66 -2.29 -6.75
CA GLU A 297 0.69 -2.89 -5.82
C GLU A 297 0.52 -2.08 -4.53
N SER A 298 1.54 -1.34 -4.11
CA SER A 298 1.54 -0.55 -2.88
C SER A 298 1.76 0.93 -3.15
N ALA A 299 1.01 1.78 -2.45
CA ALA A 299 1.21 3.21 -2.39
C ALA A 299 1.44 3.64 -0.94
N ILE A 300 2.20 4.71 -0.75
CA ILE A 300 2.48 5.29 0.56
C ILE A 300 1.37 6.28 0.90
N PHE A 301 0.76 6.10 2.07
CA PHE A 301 -0.22 7.05 2.59
C PHE A 301 0.49 8.31 3.08
N VAL A 302 -0.02 9.49 2.68
CA VAL A 302 0.51 10.78 3.16
C VAL A 302 -0.50 11.47 4.08
N SER A 303 -1.72 11.72 3.60
CA SER A 303 -2.77 12.39 4.36
C SER A 303 -4.14 12.28 3.67
N GLY A 304 -5.22 11.97 4.41
CA GLY A 304 -6.57 11.91 3.83
C GLY A 304 -6.66 10.91 2.66
N SER A 305 -6.87 11.40 1.44
CA SER A 305 -6.84 10.59 0.22
C SER A 305 -5.54 10.71 -0.60
N LEU A 306 -4.54 11.44 -0.08
CA LEU A 306 -3.26 11.65 -0.75
C LEU A 306 -2.35 10.43 -0.56
N GLN A 307 -1.87 9.89 -1.67
CA GLN A 307 -0.91 8.79 -1.71
C GLN A 307 0.20 9.08 -2.72
N THR A 308 1.40 8.57 -2.46
CA THR A 308 2.61 8.74 -3.28
C THR A 308 3.33 7.40 -3.48
N GLY A 309 4.41 7.39 -4.27
CA GLY A 309 5.22 6.19 -4.46
C GLY A 309 4.54 5.15 -5.34
N GLN A 310 3.73 5.61 -6.30
CA GLN A 310 3.04 4.74 -7.25
C GLN A 310 3.43 5.11 -8.67
N ILE A 311 3.78 4.09 -9.45
CA ILE A 311 3.94 4.17 -10.89
C ILE A 311 2.89 3.28 -11.55
N ALA A 312 2.22 3.82 -12.56
CA ALA A 312 1.26 3.09 -13.37
C ALA A 312 1.54 3.32 -14.85
N ILE A 313 1.36 2.27 -15.64
CA ILE A 313 1.53 2.26 -17.08
C ILE A 313 0.28 1.66 -17.69
N ARG A 314 -0.33 2.35 -18.64
CA ARG A 314 -1.48 1.85 -19.40
C ARG A 314 -1.19 1.94 -20.89
N HIS A 315 -1.64 0.93 -21.63
CA HIS A 315 -1.66 0.92 -23.07
C HIS A 315 -3.08 0.57 -23.54
N GLN A 316 -3.51 1.25 -24.60
CA GLN A 316 -4.75 0.96 -25.32
C GLN A 316 -4.44 0.89 -26.80
N PHE A 317 -4.86 -0.19 -27.45
CA PHE A 317 -4.65 -0.38 -28.87
C PHE A 317 -6.00 -0.48 -29.56
N LEU A 318 -6.31 0.59 -30.29
CA LEU A 318 -7.55 0.72 -31.02
C LEU A 318 -7.33 0.28 -32.47
N ARG A 319 -8.24 -0.54 -33.00
CA ARG A 319 -8.27 -0.91 -34.42
C ARG A 319 -9.69 -0.83 -34.96
N SER A 320 -9.83 -0.26 -36.15
CA SER A 320 -11.09 -0.34 -36.90
C SER A 320 -11.36 -1.78 -37.35
N ALA A 321 -12.61 -2.22 -37.21
CA ALA A 321 -13.14 -3.45 -37.79
C ALA A 321 -14.26 -3.17 -38.82
N GLY A 322 -14.55 -1.91 -39.08
CA GLY A 322 -15.65 -1.46 -39.95
C GLY A 322 -15.88 0.05 -40.00
N LEU A 323 -15.11 0.84 -39.24
CA LEU A 323 -15.09 2.30 -39.36
C LEU A 323 -14.17 2.74 -40.49
N ASP A 324 -14.58 3.76 -41.24
CA ASP A 324 -13.70 4.51 -42.13
C ASP A 324 -12.72 5.39 -41.33
N LYS A 325 -11.76 6.00 -42.03
CA LYS A 325 -10.68 6.79 -41.41
C LYS A 325 -11.19 7.99 -40.62
N LEU A 326 -12.25 8.68 -41.06
CA LEU A 326 -12.75 9.87 -40.37
C LEU A 326 -13.46 9.48 -39.06
N ARG A 327 -14.33 8.47 -39.12
CA ARG A 327 -15.03 7.96 -37.93
C ARG A 327 -14.04 7.35 -36.94
N PHE A 328 -13.02 6.64 -37.42
CA PHE A 328 -11.95 6.12 -36.59
C PHE A 328 -11.11 7.23 -35.95
N ALA A 329 -10.74 8.27 -36.70
CA ALA A 329 -9.99 9.41 -36.16
C ALA A 329 -10.77 10.14 -35.06
N GLN A 330 -12.08 10.30 -35.21
CA GLN A 330 -12.95 10.88 -34.17
C GLN A 330 -12.96 10.00 -32.90
N LEU A 331 -13.09 8.67 -33.06
CA LEU A 331 -13.04 7.72 -31.95
C LEU A 331 -11.69 7.78 -31.21
N ALA A 332 -10.58 7.69 -31.94
CA ALA A 332 -9.24 7.73 -31.36
C ALA A 332 -8.97 9.07 -30.65
N SER A 333 -9.40 10.19 -31.24
CA SER A 333 -9.26 11.52 -30.63
C SER A 333 -10.10 11.67 -29.35
N ALA A 334 -11.32 11.14 -29.32
CA ALA A 334 -12.17 11.15 -28.14
C ALA A 334 -11.59 10.30 -27.00
N SER A 335 -11.00 9.14 -27.33
CA SER A 335 -10.28 8.29 -26.37
C SER A 335 -9.13 9.05 -25.70
N PHE A 336 -8.32 9.77 -26.49
CA PHE A 336 -7.17 10.53 -25.99
C PHE A 336 -7.55 11.76 -25.15
N ARG A 337 -8.67 12.43 -25.47
CA ARG A 337 -9.12 13.67 -24.80
C ARG A 337 -9.72 13.43 -23.41
N ASN A 338 -10.18 12.21 -23.11
CA ASN A 338 -10.95 11.90 -21.90
C ASN A 338 -10.10 11.59 -20.65
N GLU A 339 -8.81 11.93 -20.65
CA GLU A 339 -7.92 11.64 -19.54
C GLU A 339 -7.88 12.78 -18.52
N HIS A 340 -8.25 12.47 -17.27
CA HIS A 340 -8.25 13.44 -16.18
C HIS A 340 -6.84 13.61 -15.59
N PHE A 341 -6.43 14.87 -15.40
CA PHE A 341 -5.13 15.26 -14.82
C PHE A 341 -5.28 15.98 -13.47
N GLY A 342 -6.31 15.62 -12.70
CA GLY A 342 -6.63 16.33 -11.46
C GLY A 342 -7.34 17.65 -11.69
N SER A 343 -7.53 18.40 -10.60
CA SER A 343 -8.30 19.64 -10.58
C SER A 343 -7.41 20.83 -10.21
N ASN A 344 -7.69 21.99 -10.82
CA ASN A 344 -7.10 23.28 -10.42
C ASN A 344 -7.52 23.71 -9.00
N LYS A 345 -8.57 23.09 -8.44
CA LYS A 345 -9.12 23.40 -7.12
C LYS A 345 -8.62 22.45 -6.03
N ASP A 346 -7.66 21.56 -6.31
CA ASP A 346 -7.11 20.68 -5.28
C ASP A 346 -6.32 21.51 -4.25
N ALA A 347 -6.66 21.38 -2.98
CA ALA A 347 -5.99 22.08 -1.88
C ALA A 347 -4.57 21.54 -1.60
N ARG A 348 -4.25 20.34 -2.11
CA ARG A 348 -2.98 19.64 -1.82
C ARG A 348 -1.98 19.74 -2.97
N LEU A 349 -2.48 19.91 -4.19
CA LEU A 349 -1.71 19.91 -5.43
C LEU A 349 -1.97 21.21 -6.21
N THR A 350 -1.01 21.61 -7.02
CA THR A 350 -1.20 22.68 -8.01
C THR A 350 -2.09 22.21 -9.16
N GLY A 351 -2.56 23.18 -9.96
CA GLY A 351 -3.18 22.87 -11.25
C GLY A 351 -2.17 22.20 -12.19
N PRO A 352 -2.60 21.27 -13.06
CA PRO A 352 -1.71 20.66 -14.03
C PRO A 352 -1.13 21.70 -15.00
N ASN A 353 0.19 21.66 -15.17
CA ASN A 353 0.88 22.35 -16.25
C ASN A 353 1.25 21.31 -17.31
N CYS A 354 0.70 21.47 -18.52
CA CYS A 354 0.81 20.48 -19.59
C CYS A 354 1.54 21.06 -20.80
N THR A 355 2.47 20.28 -21.36
CA THR A 355 3.11 20.55 -22.64
C THR A 355 2.75 19.46 -23.63
N GLU A 356 2.46 19.85 -24.86
CA GLU A 356 2.14 18.94 -25.96
C GLU A 356 3.18 19.09 -27.08
N ASP A 357 3.61 17.98 -27.67
CA ASP A 357 4.50 17.97 -28.82
C ASP A 357 4.33 16.71 -29.69
N PHE A 358 4.83 16.75 -30.93
CA PHE A 358 4.96 15.59 -31.80
C PHE A 358 6.40 15.10 -31.78
N VAL A 359 6.60 13.91 -31.20
CA VAL A 359 7.92 13.30 -31.04
C VAL A 359 8.07 12.10 -31.97
N LYS A 360 9.29 11.87 -32.46
CA LYS A 360 9.61 10.70 -33.28
C LYS A 360 10.63 9.83 -32.55
N ASN A 361 10.25 8.63 -32.16
CA ASN A 361 11.15 7.65 -31.55
C ASN A 361 11.22 6.37 -32.39
N LYS A 362 12.43 5.87 -32.71
CA LYS A 362 12.66 4.56 -33.36
C LYS A 362 11.63 4.22 -34.48
N ASN A 363 11.33 5.20 -35.33
CA ASN A 363 10.37 5.14 -36.45
C ASN A 363 8.87 5.15 -36.11
N LEU A 364 8.49 5.35 -34.84
CA LEU A 364 7.12 5.57 -34.41
C LEU A 364 6.88 7.07 -34.15
N PRO A 365 6.12 7.78 -35.02
CA PRO A 365 5.68 9.14 -34.75
C PRO A 365 4.54 9.13 -33.71
N LEU A 366 4.73 9.91 -32.64
CA LEU A 366 3.82 9.99 -31.50
C LEU A 366 3.43 11.46 -31.26
N ARG A 367 2.15 11.70 -30.98
CA ARG A 367 1.72 12.90 -30.25
C ARG A 367 1.91 12.62 -28.77
N ALA A 368 2.65 13.45 -28.05
CA ALA A 368 2.92 13.30 -26.62
C ALA A 368 2.37 14.51 -25.84
N VAL A 369 1.73 14.25 -24.70
CA VAL A 369 1.27 15.27 -23.76
C VAL A 369 1.83 14.94 -22.39
N LEU A 370 2.68 15.82 -21.86
CA LEU A 370 3.25 15.69 -20.52
C LEU A 370 2.62 16.73 -19.60
N CYS A 371 1.91 16.27 -18.57
CA CYS A 371 1.34 17.09 -17.52
C CYS A 371 2.08 16.88 -16.20
N VAL A 372 2.40 17.97 -15.51
CA VAL A 372 3.09 17.95 -14.21
C VAL A 372 2.31 18.77 -13.17
N ARG A 373 2.23 18.26 -11.94
CA ARG A 373 1.61 18.92 -10.79
C ARG A 373 2.54 18.88 -9.59
N ALA A 374 2.80 20.03 -8.98
CA ALA A 374 3.56 20.14 -7.74
C ALA A 374 2.68 19.93 -6.50
N TYR A 375 3.23 19.30 -5.47
CA TYR A 375 2.63 19.20 -4.14
C TYR A 375 2.81 20.53 -3.39
N ARG A 376 1.72 21.07 -2.82
CA ARG A 376 1.75 22.37 -2.14
C ARG A 376 2.50 22.33 -0.82
N LYS A 377 2.36 21.22 -0.07
CA LYS A 377 3.01 21.02 1.24
C LYS A 377 4.41 20.41 1.15
N PHE A 378 4.69 19.64 0.09
CA PHE A 378 5.92 18.87 -0.04
C PHE A 378 6.73 19.39 -1.22
N ALA A 379 7.58 20.38 -0.97
CA ALA A 379 8.46 20.94 -1.98
C ALA A 379 9.34 19.86 -2.62
N GLY A 380 9.48 19.92 -3.94
CA GLY A 380 10.29 18.96 -4.69
C GLY A 380 9.56 17.66 -5.09
N LEU A 381 8.34 17.41 -4.59
CA LEU A 381 7.51 16.31 -5.05
C LEU A 381 6.50 16.75 -6.11
N TYR A 382 6.31 15.88 -7.10
CA TYR A 382 5.46 16.12 -8.26
C TYR A 382 4.71 14.85 -8.68
N ASP A 383 3.53 15.04 -9.24
CA ASP A 383 2.84 14.04 -10.06
C ASP A 383 3.12 14.31 -11.53
N PHE A 384 3.54 13.27 -12.24
CA PHE A 384 3.76 13.27 -13.68
C PHE A 384 2.71 12.39 -14.35
N ALA A 385 2.14 12.87 -15.44
CA ALA A 385 1.29 12.09 -16.33
C ALA A 385 1.72 12.35 -17.78
N LEU A 386 2.24 11.32 -18.43
CA LEU A 386 2.65 11.35 -19.82
C LEU A 386 1.69 10.52 -20.65
N LEU A 387 1.05 11.13 -21.64
CA LEU A 387 0.21 10.47 -22.62
C LEU A 387 0.91 10.47 -23.97
N THR A 388 0.70 9.40 -24.72
CA THR A 388 1.16 9.28 -26.10
C THR A 388 0.06 8.70 -26.97
N ALA A 389 -0.03 9.15 -28.21
CA ALA A 389 -0.86 8.54 -29.24
C ALA A 389 -0.04 8.38 -30.52
N SER A 390 -0.08 7.19 -31.13
CA SER A 390 0.56 6.96 -32.42
C SER A 390 -0.17 7.71 -33.53
N THR A 391 0.62 8.23 -34.47
CA THR A 391 0.16 9.08 -35.59
C THR A 391 0.53 8.50 -36.95
N ASP A 392 0.89 7.21 -36.97
CA ASP A 392 1.45 6.48 -38.10
C ASP A 392 0.39 5.81 -39.00
N GLN A 393 -0.82 5.56 -38.49
CA GLN A 393 -1.86 4.81 -39.18
C GLN A 393 -3.23 5.50 -39.09
N GLY A 394 -4.06 5.35 -40.13
CA GLY A 394 -5.39 5.97 -40.21
C GLY A 394 -6.56 5.12 -39.70
N LEU A 395 -6.31 3.84 -39.39
CA LEU A 395 -7.33 2.87 -38.94
C LEU A 395 -6.90 2.10 -37.68
N MET A 396 -5.76 2.46 -37.11
CA MET A 396 -5.22 1.90 -35.88
C MET A 396 -4.55 3.01 -35.08
N SER A 397 -4.55 2.91 -33.76
CA SER A 397 -3.87 3.86 -32.89
C SER A 397 -3.42 3.16 -31.61
N LEU A 398 -2.14 3.30 -31.27
CA LEU A 398 -1.63 2.95 -29.94
C LEU A 398 -1.66 4.20 -29.08
N GLN A 399 -2.41 4.14 -27.99
CA GLN A 399 -2.42 5.16 -26.94
C GLN A 399 -1.75 4.59 -25.70
N SER A 400 -0.85 5.34 -25.07
CA SER A 400 -0.17 4.92 -23.86
C SER A 400 -0.14 6.03 -22.83
N ARG A 401 -0.19 5.67 -21.56
CA ARG A 401 -0.14 6.57 -20.41
C ARG A 401 0.88 6.06 -19.39
N LEU A 402 1.72 6.94 -18.88
CA LEU A 402 2.57 6.72 -17.72
C LEU A 402 2.16 7.72 -16.64
N ASP A 403 1.81 7.23 -15.46
CA ASP A 403 1.64 8.05 -14.25
C ASP A 403 2.76 7.74 -13.27
N ALA A 404 3.37 8.79 -12.70
CA ALA A 404 4.31 8.67 -11.59
C ALA A 404 3.91 9.67 -10.50
N ARG A 405 3.56 9.16 -9.31
CA ARG A 405 3.01 9.98 -8.22
C ARG A 405 4.00 10.22 -7.09
N GLY A 406 4.17 11.48 -6.71
CA GLY A 406 5.08 11.89 -5.64
C GLY A 406 6.54 11.54 -5.94
N VAL A 407 7.01 11.89 -7.14
CA VAL A 407 8.41 11.74 -7.56
C VAL A 407 9.11 13.09 -7.61
N SER A 408 10.45 13.10 -7.57
CA SER A 408 11.20 14.32 -7.85
C SER A 408 11.02 14.73 -9.31
N TYR A 409 11.19 16.02 -9.61
CA TYR A 409 11.07 16.53 -10.99
C TYR A 409 12.04 15.82 -11.95
N GLU A 410 13.29 15.62 -11.50
CA GLU A 410 14.32 14.90 -12.26
C GLU A 410 13.90 13.45 -12.57
N ASN A 411 13.46 12.71 -11.55
CA ASN A 411 13.03 11.33 -11.75
C ASN A 411 11.75 11.22 -12.58
N GLY A 412 10.82 12.17 -12.45
CA GLY A 412 9.62 12.24 -13.30
C GLY A 412 9.97 12.42 -14.78
N LEU A 413 10.90 13.32 -15.10
CA LEU A 413 11.41 13.47 -16.46
C LEU A 413 12.20 12.25 -16.94
N ARG A 414 13.03 11.67 -16.08
CA ARG A 414 13.81 10.46 -16.40
C ARG A 414 12.89 9.28 -16.76
N LEU A 415 11.87 9.02 -15.95
CA LEU A 415 10.84 8.01 -16.22
C LEU A 415 10.12 8.28 -17.54
N SER A 416 9.69 9.53 -17.75
CA SER A 416 8.99 9.95 -18.98
C SER A 416 9.85 9.71 -20.23
N ARG A 417 11.14 10.05 -20.18
CA ARG A 417 12.08 9.80 -21.28
C ARG A 417 12.26 8.32 -21.57
N VAL A 418 12.57 7.51 -20.54
CA VAL A 418 12.76 6.06 -20.72
C VAL A 418 11.50 5.40 -21.30
N PHE A 419 10.32 5.83 -20.84
CA PHE A 419 9.05 5.33 -21.35
C PHE A 419 8.85 5.66 -22.84
N LEU A 420 9.06 6.93 -23.23
CA LEU A 420 8.99 7.35 -24.63
C LEU A 420 9.98 6.58 -25.51
N ASP A 421 11.23 6.45 -25.05
CA ASP A 421 12.32 5.78 -25.77
C ASP A 421 12.07 4.28 -25.95
N SER A 422 11.23 3.68 -25.11
CA SER A 422 10.89 2.26 -25.14
C SER A 422 9.72 1.92 -26.05
N LEU A 423 8.88 2.90 -26.44
CA LEU A 423 7.81 2.69 -27.42
C LEU A 423 8.39 2.55 -28.82
N SER A 424 8.05 1.48 -29.54
CA SER A 424 8.53 1.28 -30.90
C SER A 424 7.57 0.47 -31.76
N LEU A 425 7.84 0.45 -33.07
CA LEU A 425 7.26 -0.56 -33.96
C LEU A 425 7.97 -1.90 -33.74
N LYS A 426 7.28 -3.01 -34.03
CA LYS A 426 7.92 -4.32 -34.16
C LYS A 426 8.95 -4.27 -35.29
N PRO A 427 10.14 -4.86 -35.12
CA PRO A 427 11.10 -5.00 -36.20
C PRO A 427 10.43 -5.73 -37.37
N THR A 428 10.48 -5.13 -38.57
CA THR A 428 10.12 -5.84 -39.80
C THR A 428 11.17 -6.91 -40.08
N VAL A 429 10.75 -8.06 -40.60
CA VAL A 429 11.62 -9.23 -40.87
C VAL A 429 12.83 -8.89 -41.75
N GLU A 430 12.74 -7.84 -42.59
CA GLU A 430 13.86 -7.34 -43.40
C GLU A 430 14.96 -6.62 -42.61
N ALA A 431 14.64 -5.94 -41.49
CA ALA A 431 15.63 -5.23 -40.68
C ALA A 431 16.48 -6.20 -39.84
N ALA A 432 15.90 -7.33 -39.41
CA ALA A 432 16.61 -8.36 -38.66
C ALA A 432 17.72 -9.06 -39.49
N LYS A 433 17.52 -9.19 -40.81
CA LYS A 433 18.55 -9.77 -41.71
C LYS A 433 19.77 -8.87 -41.93
N LYS A 434 19.64 -7.55 -41.77
CA LYS A 434 20.75 -6.60 -41.94
C LYS A 434 21.62 -6.42 -40.69
N GLY A 435 21.18 -6.87 -39.52
CA GLY A 435 21.92 -6.78 -38.26
C GLY A 435 22.79 -8.01 -37.92
N GLY A 436 22.65 -9.11 -38.65
CA GLY A 436 23.41 -10.36 -38.46
C GLY A 436 24.62 -10.53 -39.38
N ALA A 437 24.97 -9.50 -40.13
CA ALA A 437 26.16 -9.46 -40.98
C ALA A 437 26.94 -8.18 -40.68
N LYS A 438 27.67 -8.18 -39.57
CA LYS A 438 28.88 -7.38 -39.39
C LYS A 438 29.74 -7.97 -38.30
#